data_AF-A0A1X6ZEQ0-F1
#
_entry.id   AF-A0A1X6ZEQ0-F1
#
_cell.length_a   1.000
_cell.length_b   1.000
_cell.length_c   1.000
_cell.angle_alpha   90.00
_cell.angle_beta   90.00
_cell.angle_gamma   90.00
#
_symmetry.space_group_name_H-M   'P 1'
#
loop_
_entity.id
_entity.type
_entity.pdbx_description
1 polymer ?
#
loop_
_entity_poly.entity_id
_entity_poly.type
_entity_poly.pdbx_seq_one_letter_code
_entity_poly.pdbx_strand_id
1 'polypeptide(L)'
;MKDMGFPKASKDDAGLKETDADREVRDGAFRVAAGELRSFIERLEHLAAEKKDIAEQQKEVMAEAKGRGYDVKVLRRLLELTWDRIDFERGVINLRLADAATRKGRAIVPMKCSTRAALQVAHGAALSTS
;
A
#
# COMPACT_ATOMS: atom_id res chain seq x y z
N MET A 1 -45.35 -62.38 12.05
CA MET A 1 -44.23 -61.42 11.97
C MET A 1 -43.18 -61.83 12.98
N LYS A 2 -41.92 -62.02 12.59
CA LYS A 2 -40.79 -62.19 13.53
C LYS A 2 -40.09 -60.83 13.62
N ASP A 3 -40.05 -60.26 14.81
CA ASP A 3 -39.32 -59.02 15.09
C ASP A 3 -37.82 -59.25 14.87
N MET A 4 -37.30 -58.80 13.72
CA MET A 4 -35.86 -58.64 13.52
C MET A 4 -35.43 -57.36 14.24
N GLY A 5 -35.09 -57.50 15.52
CA GLY A 5 -34.45 -56.44 16.28
C GLY A 5 -33.11 -56.07 15.64
N PHE A 6 -32.97 -54.81 15.22
CA PHE A 6 -31.69 -54.24 14.83
C PHE A 6 -30.74 -54.30 16.04
N PRO A 7 -29.50 -54.82 15.89
CA PRO A 7 -28.54 -54.85 16.98
C PRO A 7 -28.25 -53.41 17.42
N LYS A 8 -28.43 -53.13 18.72
CA LYS A 8 -27.99 -51.86 19.29
C LYS A 8 -26.47 -51.81 19.27
N ALA A 9 -25.93 -50.75 18.67
CA ALA A 9 -24.51 -50.42 18.74
C ALA A 9 -24.05 -50.49 20.20
N SER A 10 -23.01 -51.29 20.45
CA SER A 10 -22.35 -51.43 21.74
C SER A 10 -21.83 -50.06 22.21
N LYS A 11 -21.86 -49.86 23.53
CA LYS A 11 -21.42 -48.63 24.20
C LYS A 11 -19.90 -48.35 24.02
N ASP A 12 -19.19 -49.28 23.40
CA ASP A 12 -17.75 -49.22 23.09
C ASP A 12 -17.44 -48.46 21.78
N ASP A 13 -18.45 -48.13 20.96
CA ASP A 13 -18.32 -47.21 19.81
C ASP A 13 -18.44 -45.73 20.20
N ALA A 14 -18.56 -45.44 21.49
CA ALA A 14 -18.67 -44.08 22.02
C ALA A 14 -17.29 -43.52 22.40
N GLY A 15 -16.62 -42.93 21.41
CA GLY A 15 -15.59 -41.90 21.65
C GLY A 15 -14.17 -42.42 21.48
N LEU A 16 -13.66 -42.30 20.26
CA LEU A 16 -12.22 -42.35 19.99
C LEU A 16 -11.57 -41.20 20.79
N LYS A 17 -10.91 -41.53 21.89
CA LYS A 17 -10.16 -40.57 22.71
C LYS A 17 -8.92 -40.15 21.94
N GLU A 18 -8.64 -38.85 21.90
CA GLU A 18 -7.40 -38.30 21.36
C GLU A 18 -6.20 -39.03 22.00
N THR A 19 -5.34 -39.62 21.18
CA THR A 19 -4.13 -40.30 21.65
C THR A 19 -3.00 -39.29 21.85
N ASP A 20 -1.98 -39.66 22.62
CA ASP A 20 -0.79 -38.80 22.81
C ASP A 20 -0.10 -38.48 21.48
N ALA A 21 -0.16 -39.39 20.50
CA ALA A 21 0.35 -39.16 19.14
C ALA A 21 -0.47 -38.11 18.38
N ASP A 22 -1.81 -38.12 18.48
CA ASP A 22 -2.67 -37.11 17.85
C ASP A 22 -2.39 -35.71 18.43
N ARG A 23 -2.17 -35.64 19.75
CA ARG A 23 -1.79 -34.41 20.44
C ARG A 23 -0.44 -33.87 19.97
N GLU A 24 0.56 -34.73 19.81
CA GLU A 24 1.88 -34.35 19.34
C GLU A 24 1.85 -33.80 17.91
N VAL A 25 1.09 -34.43 17.01
CA VAL A 25 0.90 -33.96 15.63
C VAL A 25 0.24 -32.58 15.61
N ARG A 26 -0.84 -32.39 16.39
CA ARG A 26 -1.52 -31.10 16.50
C ARG A 26 -0.60 -30.01 17.05
N ASP A 27 0.12 -30.29 18.12
CA ASP A 27 1.06 -29.35 18.74
C ASP A 27 2.22 -29.01 17.79
N GLY A 28 2.68 -29.99 17.00
CA GLY A 28 3.63 -29.78 15.90
C GLY A 28 3.10 -28.82 14.84
N ALA A 29 1.86 -29.03 14.37
CA ALA A 29 1.21 -28.14 13.41
C ALA A 29 1.06 -26.70 13.95
N PHE A 30 0.72 -26.54 15.24
CA PHE A 30 0.67 -25.23 15.88
C PHE A 30 2.04 -24.55 15.95
N ARG A 31 3.12 -25.28 16.23
CA ARG A 31 4.48 -24.71 16.24
C ARG A 31 4.90 -24.22 14.85
N VAL A 32 4.56 -24.97 13.80
CA VAL A 32 4.82 -24.57 12.40
C VAL A 32 4.04 -23.29 12.07
N ALA A 33 2.73 -23.27 12.31
CA ALA A 33 1.89 -22.09 12.08
C ALA A 33 2.36 -20.86 12.88
N ALA A 34 2.79 -21.05 14.13
CA ALA A 34 3.36 -19.98 14.94
C ALA A 34 4.70 -19.46 14.38
N GLY A 35 5.51 -20.34 13.78
CA GLY A 35 6.74 -19.96 13.09
C GLY A 35 6.48 -19.10 11.85
N GLU A 36 5.51 -19.50 11.03
CA GLU A 36 5.09 -18.73 9.86
C GLU A 36 4.54 -17.35 10.25
N LEU A 37 3.66 -17.30 11.27
CA LEU A 37 3.10 -16.05 11.76
C LEU A 37 4.20 -15.08 12.23
N ARG A 38 5.21 -15.58 12.96
CA ARG A 38 6.37 -14.76 13.36
C ARG A 38 7.11 -14.21 12.15
N SER A 39 7.38 -15.04 11.15
CA SER A 39 8.06 -14.60 9.91
C SER A 39 7.26 -13.53 9.14
N PHE A 40 5.93 -13.58 9.14
CA PHE A 40 5.11 -12.52 8.55
C PHE A 40 5.18 -11.24 9.36
N ILE A 41 5.08 -11.30 10.69
CA ILE A 41 5.15 -10.14 11.57
C ILE A 41 6.50 -9.42 11.40
N GLU A 42 7.61 -10.15 11.47
CA GLU A 42 8.96 -9.59 11.33
C GLU A 42 9.13 -8.86 9.98
N ARG A 43 8.66 -9.47 8.88
CA ARG A 43 8.70 -8.83 7.56
C ARG A 43 7.82 -7.58 7.49
N LEU A 44 6.64 -7.61 8.10
CA LEU A 44 5.74 -6.44 8.12
C LEU A 44 6.29 -5.30 8.98
N GLU A 45 6.91 -5.61 10.12
CA GLU A 45 7.56 -4.63 10.98
C GLU A 45 8.75 -3.97 10.27
N HIS A 46 9.55 -4.76 9.56
CA HIS A 46 10.64 -4.25 8.74
C HIS A 46 10.13 -3.31 7.63
N LEU A 47 9.13 -3.75 6.85
CA LEU A 47 8.51 -2.90 5.81
C LEU A 47 7.88 -1.63 6.40
N ALA A 48 7.34 -1.68 7.61
CA ALA A 48 6.78 -0.51 8.29
C ALA A 48 7.87 0.50 8.68
N ALA A 49 9.03 0.01 9.15
CA ALA A 49 10.19 0.84 9.44
C ALA A 49 10.74 1.50 8.16
N GLU A 50 10.97 0.71 7.11
CA GLU A 50 11.44 1.24 5.82
C GLU A 50 10.49 2.28 5.23
N LYS A 51 9.18 2.03 5.29
CA LYS A 51 8.16 2.99 4.84
C LYS A 51 8.23 4.30 5.62
N LYS A 52 8.50 4.24 6.92
CA LYS A 52 8.65 5.43 7.76
C LYS A 52 9.90 6.22 7.34
N ASP A 53 11.03 5.54 7.17
CA ASP A 53 12.30 6.16 6.78
C ASP A 53 12.19 6.82 5.39
N ILE A 54 11.57 6.13 4.42
CA ILE A 54 11.27 6.69 3.09
C ILE A 54 10.38 7.93 3.21
N ALA A 55 9.36 7.91 4.08
CA ALA A 55 8.48 9.05 4.27
C ALA A 55 9.22 10.26 4.89
N GLU A 56 10.21 10.03 5.74
CA GLU A 56 11.08 11.07 6.29
C GLU A 56 12.00 11.65 5.21
N GLN A 57 12.69 10.80 4.44
CA GLN A 57 13.50 11.21 3.29
C GLN A 57 12.69 12.03 2.26
N GLN A 58 11.46 11.59 1.95
CA GLN A 58 10.57 12.35 1.07
C GLN A 58 10.24 13.75 1.61
N LYS A 59 10.10 13.91 2.93
CA LYS A 59 9.86 15.23 3.53
C LYS A 59 11.07 16.15 3.39
N GLU A 60 12.27 15.61 3.57
CA GLU A 60 13.52 16.36 3.42
C GLU A 60 13.70 16.88 2.00
N VAL A 61 13.52 16.02 0.98
CA VAL A 61 13.58 16.41 -0.44
C VAL A 61 12.54 17.50 -0.75
N MET A 62 11.32 17.35 -0.23
CA MET A 62 10.27 18.35 -0.43
C MET A 62 10.58 19.68 0.27
N ALA A 63 11.23 19.64 1.44
CA ALA A 63 11.68 20.83 2.17
C ALA A 63 12.83 21.54 1.42
N GLU A 64 13.78 20.79 0.88
CA GLU A 64 14.87 21.32 0.07
C GLU A 64 14.34 22.00 -1.20
N ALA A 65 13.43 21.33 -1.93
CA ALA A 65 12.78 21.91 -3.10
C ALA A 65 12.06 23.22 -2.76
N LYS A 66 11.38 23.28 -1.61
CA LYS A 66 10.75 24.51 -1.12
C LYS A 66 11.78 25.61 -0.84
N GLY A 67 12.89 25.27 -0.20
CA GLY A 67 14.00 26.21 0.08
C GLY A 67 14.63 26.78 -1.19
N ARG A 68 14.70 25.97 -2.25
CA ARG A 68 15.12 26.39 -3.61
C ARG A 68 14.05 27.17 -4.37
N GLY A 69 12.86 27.36 -3.79
CA GLY A 69 11.79 28.17 -4.35
C GLY A 69 10.76 27.42 -5.20
N TYR A 70 10.83 26.10 -5.31
CA TYR A 70 9.89 25.29 -6.09
C TYR A 70 8.51 25.14 -5.42
N ASP A 71 7.48 24.89 -6.22
CA ASP A 71 6.14 24.59 -5.74
C ASP A 71 5.98 23.10 -5.39
N VAL A 72 6.15 22.77 -4.12
CA VAL A 72 6.02 21.40 -3.57
C VAL A 72 4.73 20.69 -4.00
N LYS A 73 3.61 21.41 -4.09
CA LYS A 73 2.33 20.85 -4.53
C LYS A 73 2.34 20.38 -5.98
N VAL A 74 3.07 21.08 -6.84
CA VAL A 74 3.23 20.74 -8.26
C VAL A 74 4.10 19.50 -8.39
N LEU A 75 5.24 19.47 -7.67
CA LEU A 75 6.16 18.32 -7.66
C LEU A 75 5.47 17.02 -7.20
N ARG A 76 4.61 17.08 -6.17
CA ARG A 76 3.84 15.91 -5.71
C ARG A 76 2.92 15.32 -6.79
N ARG A 77 2.35 16.15 -7.67
CA ARG A 77 1.47 15.69 -8.75
C ARG A 77 2.23 15.15 -9.95
N LEU A 78 3.45 15.62 -10.17
CA LEU A 78 4.32 15.05 -11.22
C LEU A 78 4.73 13.61 -10.90
N LEU A 79 4.95 13.28 -9.62
CA LEU A 79 5.17 11.90 -9.19
C LEU A 79 3.96 10.99 -9.46
N GLU A 80 2.76 11.56 -9.59
CA GLU A 80 1.53 10.86 -9.97
C GLU A 80 1.34 10.76 -11.51
N LEU A 81 2.33 11.20 -12.30
CA LEU A 81 2.45 11.04 -13.77
C LEU A 81 1.27 11.54 -14.60
N THR A 82 1.05 12.85 -14.64
CA THR A 82 0.15 13.46 -15.65
C THR A 82 0.67 14.82 -16.11
N TRP A 83 1.48 14.85 -17.18
CA TRP A 83 1.93 16.08 -17.84
C TRP A 83 0.76 16.87 -18.46
N ASP A 84 -0.30 16.16 -18.86
CA ASP A 84 -1.58 16.69 -19.40
C ASP A 84 -2.28 17.67 -18.46
N ARG A 85 -1.94 17.68 -17.17
CA ARG A 85 -2.50 18.61 -16.20
C ARG A 85 -1.76 19.95 -16.14
N ILE A 86 -0.64 20.10 -16.84
CA ILE A 86 0.20 21.29 -16.81
C ILE A 86 -0.03 22.13 -18.05
N ASP A 87 -0.45 23.38 -17.83
CA ASP A 87 -0.51 24.41 -18.85
C ASP A 87 0.72 25.32 -18.69
N PHE A 88 1.73 25.08 -19.52
CA PHE A 88 3.00 25.81 -19.49
C PHE A 88 2.88 27.27 -19.95
N GLU A 89 1.92 27.55 -20.84
CA GLU A 89 1.71 28.90 -21.37
C GLU A 89 1.11 29.79 -20.27
N ARG A 90 0.05 29.30 -19.62
CA ARG A 90 -0.63 30.03 -18.55
C ARG A 90 0.10 29.89 -17.21
N GLY A 91 1.06 28.97 -17.12
CA GLY A 91 1.79 28.69 -15.89
C GLY A 91 0.87 28.19 -14.78
N VAL A 92 -0.07 27.31 -15.11
CA VAL A 92 -1.01 26.73 -14.15
C VAL A 92 -0.99 25.20 -14.20
N ILE A 93 -1.33 24.57 -13.07
CA ILE A 93 -1.60 23.14 -13.00
C ILE A 93 -3.03 22.89 -12.55
N ASN A 94 -3.70 21.93 -13.20
CA ASN A 94 -4.99 21.43 -12.78
C ASN A 94 -4.80 20.31 -11.75
N LEU A 95 -5.24 20.56 -10.51
CA LEU A 95 -5.14 19.60 -9.41
C LEU A 95 -6.38 18.70 -9.25
N ARG A 96 -7.35 18.77 -10.17
CA ARG A 96 -8.52 17.87 -10.14
C ARG A 96 -8.08 16.43 -10.38
N LEU A 97 -8.54 15.55 -9.49
CA LEU A 97 -8.61 14.11 -9.76
C LEU A 97 -9.87 13.86 -10.59
N ALA A 98 -9.82 12.92 -11.54
CA ALA A 98 -10.91 12.66 -12.49
C ALA A 98 -12.27 12.44 -11.80
N ASP A 99 -12.27 11.84 -10.60
CA ASP A 99 -13.49 11.38 -9.91
C ASP A 99 -13.75 12.03 -8.53
N ALA A 100 -13.02 13.09 -8.14
CA ALA A 100 -13.17 13.66 -6.79
C ALA A 100 -14.05 14.93 -6.76
N ALA A 101 -15.13 14.90 -5.95
CA ALA A 101 -15.85 16.09 -5.55
C ALA A 101 -14.90 17.04 -4.79
N THR A 102 -14.55 18.16 -5.42
CA THR A 102 -13.47 19.03 -4.95
C THR A 102 -13.80 19.65 -3.59
N ARG A 103 -12.95 19.44 -2.58
CA ARG A 103 -12.94 20.30 -1.38
C ARG A 103 -12.68 21.74 -1.82
N LYS A 104 -13.47 22.70 -1.32
CA LYS A 104 -13.45 24.12 -1.72
C LYS A 104 -12.03 24.70 -1.60
N GLY A 105 -11.41 25.07 -2.73
CA GLY A 105 -10.08 25.70 -2.80
C GLY A 105 -9.31 25.33 -4.07
N ARG A 106 -9.12 26.32 -4.97
CA ARG A 106 -8.31 26.33 -6.22
C ARG A 106 -7.99 24.95 -6.84
N ALA A 107 -8.91 24.48 -7.69
CA ALA A 107 -8.66 23.38 -8.62
C ALA A 107 -7.58 23.70 -9.66
N ILE A 108 -7.41 24.98 -10.00
CA ILE A 108 -6.36 25.47 -10.90
C ILE A 108 -5.40 26.30 -10.06
N VAL A 109 -4.12 25.91 -10.06
CA VAL A 109 -3.09 26.52 -9.23
C VAL A 109 -2.02 27.14 -10.12
N PRO A 110 -1.77 28.46 -10.04
CA PRO A 110 -0.62 29.07 -10.70
C PRO A 110 0.68 28.56 -10.07
N MET A 111 1.68 28.29 -10.89
CA MET A 111 3.03 27.90 -10.48
C MET A 111 4.01 29.06 -10.64
N LYS A 112 5.06 29.06 -9.82
CA LYS A 112 6.13 30.06 -9.87
C LYS A 112 6.93 29.93 -11.17
N CYS A 113 7.55 31.03 -11.59
CA CYS A 113 8.37 31.08 -12.80
C CYS A 113 9.53 30.07 -12.79
N SER A 114 10.21 29.89 -11.65
CA SER A 114 11.28 28.90 -11.51
C SER A 114 10.79 27.47 -11.68
N THR A 115 9.65 27.13 -11.04
CA THR A 115 9.00 25.83 -11.20
C THR A 115 8.62 25.60 -12.65
N ARG A 116 7.99 26.59 -13.30
CA ARG A 116 7.57 26.49 -14.71
C ARG A 116 8.74 26.24 -15.65
N ALA A 117 9.81 27.03 -15.53
CA ALA A 117 10.99 26.91 -16.38
C ALA A 117 11.66 25.53 -16.24
N ALA A 118 11.84 25.06 -15.00
CA ALA A 118 12.41 23.74 -14.75
C ALA A 118 11.54 22.61 -15.35
N LEU A 119 10.22 22.73 -15.24
CA LEU A 119 9.29 21.73 -15.79
C LEU A 119 9.20 21.74 -17.30
N GLN A 120 9.36 22.89 -17.97
CA GLN A 120 9.44 22.96 -19.43
C GLN A 120 10.66 22.19 -19.96
N VAL A 121 11.81 22.33 -19.31
CA VAL A 121 13.03 21.57 -19.65
C VAL A 121 12.82 20.08 -19.42
N ALA A 122 12.28 19.70 -18.25
CA ALA A 122 12.03 18.29 -17.92
C ALA A 122 11.03 17.61 -18.86
N HIS A 123 9.95 18.31 -19.24
CA HIS A 123 8.96 17.81 -20.19
C HIS A 123 9.57 17.58 -21.58
N GLY A 124 10.40 18.50 -22.06
CA GLY A 124 11.13 18.34 -23.32
C GLY A 124 12.01 17.09 -23.33
N ALA A 125 12.75 16.85 -22.24
CA ALA A 125 13.59 15.65 -22.09
C ALA A 125 12.78 14.35 -21.96
N ALA A 126 11.62 14.39 -21.31
CA ALA A 126 10.74 13.23 -21.16
C ALA A 126 10.14 12.78 -22.50
N LEU A 127 9.69 13.73 -23.34
CA LEU A 127 9.14 13.45 -24.66
C LEU A 127 10.21 13.04 -25.68
N SER A 128 11.47 13.46 -25.52
CA SER A 128 12.55 13.05 -26.42
C SER A 128 13.06 11.63 -26.17
N THR A 129 12.71 11.04 -25.02
CA THR A 129 13.18 9.71 -24.59
C THR A 129 12.15 8.61 -24.87
N SER A 130 10.93 8.97 -25.28
CA SER A 130 9.84 8.05 -25.67
C SER A 130 9.66 8.04 -27.18
#